data_AF-A0A8T3P8W5-F1
#
_entry.id   AF-A0A8T3P8W5-F1
#
_cell.length_a   1.000
_cell.length_b   1.000
_cell.length_c   1.000
_cell.angle_alpha   90.00
_cell.angle_beta   90.00
_cell.angle_gamma   90.00
#
_symmetry.space_group_name_H-M   'P 1'
#
loop_
_entity.id
_entity.type
_entity.pdbx_description
1 polymer ?
#
loop_
_entity_poly.entity_id
_entity_poly.type
_entity_poly.pdbx_seq_one_letter_code
_entity_poly.pdbx_strand_id
1 'polypeptide(L)'
;LTLENYANNLRRLGWGEADLADGGGDALVDAVVAWGDEVAVEARLTAHLERGADHVCLQVLSTPERSQLDQLRTLAPLTVRAVG
;
A
#
# COMPACT_ATOMS: atom_id res chain seq x y z
N LEU A 1 -7.90 13.76 -4.72
CA LEU A 1 -7.69 12.77 -5.79
C LEU A 1 -8.32 13.32 -7.08
N THR A 2 -7.52 13.70 -8.08
CA THR A 2 -8.03 14.46 -9.26
C THR A 2 -8.46 13.58 -10.44
N LEU A 3 -8.15 12.28 -10.40
CA LEU A 3 -8.57 11.31 -11.40
C LEU A 3 -9.96 10.74 -11.05
N GLU A 4 -10.97 11.14 -11.81
CA GLU A 4 -12.38 10.89 -11.50
C GLU A 4 -12.75 9.40 -11.48
N ASN A 5 -12.11 8.59 -12.34
CA ASN A 5 -12.30 7.13 -12.34
C ASN A 5 -11.78 6.47 -11.04
N TYR A 6 -10.66 6.93 -10.49
CA TYR A 6 -10.12 6.42 -9.23
C TYR A 6 -10.95 6.91 -8.04
N ALA A 7 -11.35 8.19 -8.05
CA ALA A 7 -12.21 8.75 -7.01
C ALA A 7 -13.56 8.00 -6.93
N ASN A 8 -14.20 7.74 -8.07
CA ASN A 8 -15.45 6.98 -8.13
C ASN A 8 -15.30 5.53 -7.65
N ASN A 9 -14.15 4.90 -7.90
CA ASN A 9 -13.87 3.58 -7.35
C ASN A 9 -13.82 3.59 -5.82
N LEU A 10 -13.12 4.56 -5.23
CA LEU A 10 -13.01 4.69 -3.78
C LEU A 10 -14.33 5.03 -3.11
N ARG A 11 -15.18 5.87 -3.74
CA ARG A 11 -16.54 6.13 -3.24
C ARG A 11 -17.37 4.86 -3.14
N ARG A 12 -17.28 3.95 -4.12
CA ARG A 12 -17.95 2.63 -4.05
C ARG A 12 -17.44 1.74 -2.92
N LEU A 13 -16.20 1.96 -2.47
CA LEU A 13 -15.61 1.28 -1.32
C LEU A 13 -15.94 1.96 0.02
N GLY A 14 -16.73 3.04 0.02
CA GLY A 14 -17.21 3.72 1.23
C GLY A 14 -16.46 4.97 1.64
N TRP A 15 -15.47 5.43 0.84
CA TRP A 15 -14.73 6.65 1.14
C TRP A 15 -15.55 7.91 0.85
N GLY A 16 -15.54 8.86 1.79
CA GLY A 16 -16.28 10.10 1.69
C GLY A 16 -15.51 11.20 0.96
N GLU A 17 -16.19 12.32 0.69
CA GLU A 17 -15.57 13.43 -0.05
C GLU A 17 -14.40 14.06 0.73
N ALA A 18 -14.50 14.12 2.06
CA ALA A 18 -13.42 14.63 2.91
C ALA A 18 -12.15 13.76 2.82
N ASP A 19 -12.30 12.45 2.69
CA ASP A 19 -11.15 11.52 2.56
C ASP A 19 -10.48 11.63 1.19
N LEU A 20 -11.20 12.13 0.18
CA LEU A 20 -10.73 12.24 -1.21
C LEU A 20 -10.19 13.64 -1.56
N ALA A 21 -10.43 14.64 -0.71
CA ALA A 21 -9.98 16.02 -0.90
C ALA A 21 -8.45 16.14 -0.98
N ASP A 22 -7.94 17.21 -1.60
CA ASP A 22 -6.51 17.59 -1.64
C ASP A 22 -5.50 16.54 -2.13
N GLY A 23 -5.97 15.47 -2.77
CA GLY A 23 -5.11 14.36 -3.22
C GLY A 23 -5.45 13.03 -2.57
N GLY A 24 -6.19 13.06 -1.47
CA GLY A 24 -6.43 11.93 -0.56
C GLY A 24 -5.90 12.31 0.83
N GLY A 25 -6.75 12.15 1.86
CA GLY A 25 -6.34 12.39 3.24
C GLY A 25 -5.49 11.26 3.83
N ASP A 26 -4.89 11.50 4.99
CA ASP A 26 -4.00 10.53 5.66
C ASP A 26 -4.67 9.17 5.87
N ALA A 27 -5.93 9.15 6.30
CA ALA A 27 -6.68 7.90 6.49
C ALA A 27 -6.81 7.08 5.20
N LEU A 28 -6.99 7.74 4.05
CA LEU A 28 -7.03 7.07 2.76
C LEU A 28 -5.65 6.53 2.39
N VAL A 29 -4.60 7.33 2.58
CA VAL A 29 -3.21 6.94 2.30
C VAL A 29 -2.83 5.71 3.13
N ASP A 30 -3.10 5.74 4.44
CA ASP A 30 -2.83 4.64 5.37
C ASP A 30 -3.58 3.35 4.99
N ALA A 31 -4.78 3.50 4.44
CA ALA A 31 -5.58 2.36 4.02
C ALA A 31 -5.09 1.73 2.71
N VAL A 32 -4.52 2.51 1.78
CA VAL A 32 -4.19 2.03 0.42
C VAL A 32 -2.70 1.86 0.16
N VAL A 33 -1.83 2.49 0.94
CA VAL A 33 -0.37 2.41 0.79
C VAL A 33 0.24 1.78 2.03
N ALA A 34 1.07 0.74 1.82
CA ALA A 34 1.96 0.25 2.87
C ALA A 34 3.19 1.17 2.94
N TRP A 35 3.19 2.14 3.84
CA TRP A 35 4.28 3.09 4.03
C TRP A 35 4.71 3.17 5.50
N GLY A 36 5.96 3.55 5.75
CA GLY A 36 6.58 3.52 7.08
C GLY A 36 7.93 2.80 7.04
N ASP A 37 8.33 2.25 8.19
CA ASP A 37 9.50 1.39 8.31
C ASP A 37 9.22 -0.06 7.87
N GLU A 38 10.23 -0.90 7.94
CA GLU A 38 10.11 -2.33 7.58
C GLU A 38 9.07 -3.07 8.44
N VAL A 39 8.90 -2.68 9.70
CA VAL A 39 7.91 -3.29 10.62
C VAL A 39 6.49 -2.95 10.18
N ALA A 40 6.23 -1.69 9.79
CA ALA A 40 4.93 -1.28 9.27
C ALA A 40 4.58 -2.03 7.96
N VAL A 41 5.56 -2.21 7.07
CA VAL A 41 5.37 -2.95 5.82
C VAL A 41 5.12 -4.43 6.08
N GLU A 42 5.89 -5.07 6.97
CA GLU A 42 5.69 -6.48 7.37
C GLU A 42 4.31 -6.72 8.00
N ALA A 43 3.84 -5.80 8.85
CA ALA A 43 2.51 -5.88 9.44
C ALA A 43 1.41 -5.81 8.37
N ARG A 44 1.55 -4.94 7.37
CA ARG A 44 0.58 -4.83 6.26
C ARG A 44 0.57 -6.07 5.39
N LEU A 45 1.74 -6.64 5.07
CA LEU A 45 1.88 -7.90 4.35
C LEU A 45 1.16 -9.04 5.08
N THR A 46 1.45 -9.21 6.37
CA THR A 46 0.83 -10.22 7.23
C THR A 46 -0.68 -10.08 7.28
N ALA A 47 -1.18 -8.84 7.45
CA ALA A 47 -2.63 -8.58 7.47
C ALA A 47 -3.33 -8.96 6.16
N HIS A 48 -2.66 -8.89 5.01
CA HIS A 48 -3.24 -9.38 3.75
C HIS A 48 -3.36 -10.90 3.73
N LEU A 49 -2.34 -11.61 4.20
CA LEU A 49 -2.33 -13.08 4.29
C LEU A 49 -3.35 -13.60 5.29
N GLU A 50 -3.44 -12.99 6.48
CA GLU A 50 -4.45 -13.34 7.50
C GLU A 50 -5.89 -13.14 6.99
N ARG A 51 -6.10 -12.24 6.04
CA ARG A 51 -7.39 -12.03 5.36
C ARG A 51 -7.64 -13.00 4.20
N GLY A 52 -6.77 -14.00 4.04
CA GLY A 52 -6.94 -15.10 3.08
C GLY A 52 -6.22 -14.90 1.75
N ALA A 53 -5.35 -13.91 1.61
CA ALA A 53 -4.50 -13.83 0.43
C ALA A 53 -3.50 -15.02 0.42
N ASP A 54 -3.42 -15.74 -0.70
CA ASP A 54 -2.40 -16.76 -0.96
C ASP A 54 -1.15 -16.18 -1.63
N HIS A 55 -1.27 -14.96 -2.16
CA HIS A 55 -0.20 -14.20 -2.80
C HIS A 55 -0.38 -12.70 -2.56
N VAL A 56 0.73 -12.02 -2.24
CA VAL A 56 0.78 -10.56 -2.09
C VAL A 56 1.88 -10.00 -3.00
N CYS A 57 1.49 -9.16 -3.95
CA CYS A 57 2.43 -8.50 -4.86
C CYS A 57 2.85 -7.14 -4.29
N LEU A 58 4.16 -6.90 -4.23
CA LEU A 58 4.74 -5.63 -3.79
C LEU A 58 5.05 -4.73 -4.99
N GLN A 59 4.36 -3.59 -5.08
CA GLN A 59 4.68 -2.52 -6.04
C GLN A 59 5.33 -1.34 -5.31
N VAL A 60 6.61 -1.10 -5.56
CA VAL A 60 7.33 0.02 -4.96
C VAL A 60 7.08 1.30 -5.74
N LEU A 61 6.55 2.31 -5.03
CA LEU A 61 6.45 3.69 -5.52
C LEU A 61 7.78 4.42 -5.26
N SER A 62 8.59 4.57 -6.30
CA SER A 62 9.92 5.19 -6.24
C SER A 62 9.94 6.55 -6.90
N THR A 63 10.85 7.41 -6.44
CA THR A 63 11.26 8.58 -7.21
C THR A 63 12.35 8.18 -8.23
N PRO A 64 12.57 8.95 -9.30
CA PRO A 64 13.55 8.62 -10.34
C PRO A 64 14.98 8.40 -9.83
N GLU A 65 15.33 9.00 -8.70
CA GLU A 65 16.66 8.93 -8.08
C GLU A 65 16.86 7.64 -7.29
N ARG A 66 15.78 6.90 -6.98
CA ARG A 66 15.84 5.66 -6.22
C ARG A 66 15.59 4.45 -7.11
N SER A 67 16.52 3.51 -7.07
CA SER A 67 16.39 2.20 -7.73
C SER A 67 15.22 1.42 -7.14
N GLN A 68 14.24 1.07 -7.99
CA GLN A 68 13.14 0.18 -7.61
C GLN A 68 13.67 -1.21 -7.22
N LEU A 69 14.69 -1.71 -7.92
CA LEU A 69 15.26 -3.01 -7.63
C LEU A 69 15.94 -3.06 -6.27
N ASP A 70 16.64 -2.00 -5.88
CA ASP A 70 17.32 -1.98 -4.56
C ASP A 70 16.31 -1.87 -3.42
N GLN A 71 15.22 -1.10 -3.59
CA GLN A 71 14.13 -1.07 -2.62
C GLN A 71 13.42 -2.44 -2.52
N LEU A 72 13.19 -3.13 -3.64
CA LEU A 72 12.67 -4.49 -3.63
C LEU A 72 13.62 -5.47 -2.92
N ARG A 73 14.94 -5.31 -3.08
CA ARG A 73 15.94 -6.11 -2.35
C ARG A 73 15.88 -5.87 -0.84
N THR A 74 15.68 -4.64 -0.40
CA THR A 74 15.49 -4.32 1.03
C THR A 74 14.23 -4.98 1.60
N LEU A 75 13.14 -5.01 0.83
CA LEU A 75 11.87 -5.60 1.28
C LEU A 75 11.83 -7.13 1.17
N ALA A 76 12.67 -7.74 0.34
CA ALA A 76 12.65 -9.18 0.08
C ALA A 76 12.73 -10.08 1.34
N PRO A 77 13.51 -9.75 2.40
CA PRO A 77 13.53 -10.56 3.62
C PRO A 77 12.18 -10.59 4.38
N LEU A 78 11.35 -9.54 4.23
CA LEU A 78 10.05 -9.44 4.91
C LEU A 78 9.01 -10.39 4.33
N THR A 79 9.16 -10.81 3.07
CA THR A 79 8.18 -11.67 2.39
C THR A 79 8.36 -13.16 2.67
N VAL A 80 9.53 -13.57 3.16
CA VAL A 80 9.84 -14.97 3.50
C VAL A 80 9.25 -15.37 4.86
N ARG A 81 9.06 -14.40 5.76
CA ARG A 81 8.60 -14.65 7.15
C ARG A 81 7.08 -14.74 7.30
N ALA A 82 6.33 -14.20 6.34
CA ALA A 82 4.88 -14.09 6.42
C ALA A 82 4.14 -15.41 6.08
N VAL A 83 4.85 -16.45 5.64
CA VAL A 83 4.32 -17.78 5.30
C VAL A 83 4.60 -18.83 6.42
N GLY A 84 4.86 -18.36 7.64
CA GLY A 84 5.17 -19.21 8.82
C GLY A 84 3.95 -19.63 9.62
#